data_AF-X1FTW4-F1
#
_entry.id   AF-X1FTW4-F1
#
_cell.length_a   1.000
_cell.length_b   1.000
_cell.length_c   1.000
_cell.angle_alpha   90.00
_cell.angle_beta   90.00
_cell.angle_gamma   90.00
#
_symmetry.space_group_name_H-M   'P 1'
#
loop_
_entity.id
_entity.type
_entity.pdbx_description
1 polymer ?
#
loop_
_entity_poly.entity_id
_entity_poly.type
_entity_poly.pdbx_seq_one_letter_code
_entity_poly.pdbx_strand_id
1 'polypeptide(L)'
;MTINKLLQSKKPGSAIALALLVVVILCVMGAGLLNLGLHGRMLATRNAAEIAARCAADAGLAKALFEMNKKVKIKPWNGNTLPKATDESLVHSDASYAYTITDSPDYIYTVDVTGRAGRETKNISCTFVLVGLFRNAVYAQDSLVLENAFLVDAYSSEQGPYGGVNALQPTSVATGDPNAVAMGNGVLYGDFLVDYGRELPAITAPTGSPFNTSMGSIDSNEVNITFGPADSGQYDEIKLSKCKLTIGGDVTLYVTEDFDGRQFSEVEILPDSSLTLYIDGNMNFRNTSSVNALTQDPKMCQIFGTGEEGQ
;
A
#
# COMPACT_ATOMS: atom_id res chain seq x y z
N MET A 1 67.38 29.79 -74.05
CA MET A 1 66.81 28.43 -74.10
C MET A 1 65.53 28.46 -73.27
N THR A 2 64.38 28.50 -73.92
CA THR A 2 63.13 29.06 -73.38
C THR A 2 62.13 27.96 -73.00
N ILE A 3 61.74 27.91 -71.72
CA ILE A 3 60.87 26.91 -71.07
C ILE A 3 59.38 27.01 -71.50
N ASN A 4 59.02 27.91 -72.41
CA ASN A 4 57.62 28.21 -72.74
C ASN A 4 56.95 27.30 -73.79
N LYS A 5 57.60 26.22 -74.25
CA LYS A 5 57.05 25.36 -75.33
C LYS A 5 56.57 23.97 -74.92
N LEU A 6 56.64 23.60 -73.64
CA LEU A 6 56.21 22.26 -73.17
C LEU A 6 54.77 22.19 -72.62
N LEU A 7 54.00 23.29 -72.65
CA LEU A 7 52.66 23.36 -72.05
C LEU A 7 51.49 23.37 -73.07
N GLN A 8 51.67 22.85 -74.29
CA GLN A 8 50.61 22.80 -75.31
C GLN A 8 50.25 21.39 -75.81
N SER A 9 50.29 20.38 -74.94
CA SER A 9 49.57 19.12 -75.18
C SER A 9 48.13 19.24 -74.67
N LYS A 10 47.26 19.89 -75.45
CA LYS A 10 45.81 19.92 -75.19
C LYS A 10 45.21 18.58 -75.63
N LYS A 11 44.91 17.69 -74.68
CA LYS A 11 43.97 16.57 -74.88
C LYS A 11 42.60 16.95 -74.30
N PRO A 12 41.72 17.62 -75.08
CA PRO A 12 40.41 18.08 -74.58
C PRO A 12 39.47 16.96 -74.09
N GLY A 13 39.72 15.69 -74.47
CA GLY A 13 38.93 14.55 -74.01
C GLY A 13 39.13 14.17 -72.54
N SER A 14 40.30 14.46 -71.95
CA SER A 14 40.59 14.04 -70.57
C SER A 14 39.86 14.86 -69.51
N ALA A 15 39.59 16.14 -69.77
CA ALA A 15 38.91 17.02 -68.82
C ALA A 15 37.42 16.66 -68.65
N ILE A 16 36.76 16.26 -69.75
CA ILE A 16 35.34 15.84 -69.72
C ILE A 16 35.21 14.55 -68.90
N ALA A 17 36.09 13.58 -69.09
CA ALA A 17 36.08 12.34 -68.31
C ALA A 17 36.29 12.59 -66.81
N LEU A 18 37.18 13.51 -66.45
CA LEU A 18 37.47 13.88 -65.05
C LEU A 18 36.28 14.59 -64.41
N ALA A 19 35.62 15.51 -65.14
CA ALA A 19 34.41 16.17 -64.68
C ALA A 19 33.26 15.17 -64.47
N LEU A 20 33.08 14.22 -65.40
CA LEU A 20 32.07 13.17 -65.28
C LEU A 20 32.33 12.29 -64.05
N LEU A 21 33.59 11.94 -63.80
CA LEU A 21 33.98 11.16 -62.62
C LEU A 21 33.69 11.92 -61.32
N VAL A 22 33.97 13.22 -61.25
CA VAL A 22 33.61 14.06 -60.09
C VAL A 22 32.11 14.10 -59.87
N VAL A 23 31.31 14.27 -60.93
CA VAL A 23 29.84 14.26 -60.84
C VAL A 23 29.33 12.92 -60.31
N VAL A 24 29.86 11.79 -60.81
CA VAL A 24 29.50 10.45 -60.32
C VAL A 24 29.83 10.30 -58.83
N ILE A 25 31.01 10.73 -58.39
CA ILE A 25 31.40 10.69 -56.97
C ILE A 25 30.44 11.54 -56.13
N LEU A 26 30.12 12.76 -56.55
CA LEU A 26 29.18 13.63 -55.85
C LEU A 26 27.77 13.02 -55.78
N CYS A 27 27.29 12.38 -56.85
CA CYS A 27 26.02 11.68 -56.86
C CYS A 27 26.01 10.50 -55.88
N VAL A 28 27.07 9.69 -55.83
CA VAL A 28 27.19 8.56 -54.89
C VAL A 28 27.25 9.06 -53.44
N MET A 29 28.01 10.11 -53.16
CA MET A 29 28.08 10.74 -51.84
C MET A 29 26.72 11.34 -51.43
N GLY A 30 26.05 12.03 -52.35
CA GLY A 30 24.72 12.62 -52.13
C GLY A 30 23.66 11.56 -51.82
N ALA A 31 23.64 10.45 -52.58
CA ALA A 31 22.76 9.33 -52.30
C ALA A 31 23.09 8.66 -50.95
N GLY A 32 24.37 8.52 -50.60
CA GLY A 32 24.81 8.00 -49.32
C GLY A 32 24.33 8.83 -48.13
N LEU A 33 24.49 10.16 -48.20
CA LEU A 33 24.02 11.09 -47.15
C LEU A 33 22.49 11.09 -47.02
N LEU A 34 21.76 11.04 -48.14
CA LEU A 34 20.30 10.97 -48.11
C LEU A 34 19.82 9.68 -47.44
N ASN A 35 20.45 8.53 -47.76
CA ASN A 35 20.09 7.25 -47.16
C ASN A 35 20.40 7.22 -45.65
N LEU A 36 21.53 7.78 -45.23
CA LEU A 36 21.89 7.92 -43.82
C LEU A 36 20.88 8.81 -43.06
N GLY A 37 20.44 9.91 -43.68
CA GLY A 37 19.40 10.78 -43.12
C GLY A 37 18.03 10.11 -43.00
N LEU A 38 17.62 9.33 -44.01
CA LEU A 38 16.38 8.55 -43.96
C LEU A 38 16.41 7.49 -42.86
N HIS A 39 17.52 6.76 -42.73
CA HIS A 39 17.68 5.78 -41.67
C HIS A 39 17.67 6.42 -40.28
N GLY A 40 18.37 7.56 -40.11
CA GLY A 40 18.36 8.31 -38.86
C GLY A 40 16.95 8.76 -38.45
N ARG A 41 16.14 9.28 -39.39
CA ARG A 41 14.74 9.65 -39.12
C ARG A 41 13.87 8.46 -38.78
N MET A 42 14.06 7.32 -39.46
CA MET A 42 13.29 6.10 -39.18
C MET A 42 13.61 5.55 -37.78
N LEU A 43 14.87 5.58 -37.37
CA LEU A 43 15.27 5.21 -36.00
C LEU A 43 14.75 6.20 -34.96
N ALA A 44 14.84 7.50 -35.22
CA ALA A 44 14.34 8.52 -34.31
C ALA A 44 12.82 8.40 -34.09
N THR A 45 12.06 8.17 -35.16
CA THR A 45 10.59 7.99 -35.07
C THR A 45 10.20 6.70 -34.35
N ARG A 46 10.94 5.60 -34.57
CA ARG A 46 10.75 4.36 -33.81
C ARG A 46 11.03 4.54 -32.33
N ASN A 47 12.16 5.15 -31.98
CA ASN A 47 12.51 5.40 -30.58
C ASN A 47 11.49 6.32 -29.90
N ALA A 48 11.02 7.36 -30.60
CA ALA A 48 9.98 8.25 -30.08
C ALA A 48 8.66 7.51 -29.86
N ALA A 49 8.23 6.67 -30.80
CA ALA A 49 7.04 5.84 -30.69
C ALA A 49 7.18 4.79 -29.57
N GLU A 50 8.36 4.20 -29.39
CA GLU A 50 8.65 3.26 -28.31
C GLU A 50 8.50 3.90 -26.93
N ILE A 51 9.07 5.09 -26.75
CA ILE A 51 8.95 5.87 -25.50
C ILE A 51 7.49 6.25 -25.26
N ALA A 52 6.80 6.75 -26.30
CA ALA A 52 5.39 7.12 -26.20
C ALA A 52 4.49 5.93 -25.84
N ALA A 53 4.72 4.75 -26.43
CA ALA A 53 3.99 3.53 -26.09
C ALA A 53 4.22 3.10 -24.63
N ARG A 54 5.44 3.28 -24.10
CA ARG A 54 5.75 3.03 -22.68
C ARG A 54 5.04 4.01 -21.77
N CYS A 55 5.09 5.31 -22.07
CA CYS A 55 4.36 6.32 -21.29
C CYS A 55 2.84 6.07 -21.32
N ALA A 56 2.30 5.59 -22.44
CA ALA A 56 0.90 5.19 -22.54
C ALA A 56 0.57 3.99 -21.64
N ALA A 57 1.46 3.00 -21.57
CA ALA A 57 1.29 1.89 -20.64
C ALA A 57 1.38 2.35 -19.17
N ASP A 58 2.30 3.25 -18.83
CA ASP A 58 2.40 3.80 -17.46
C ASP A 58 1.12 4.60 -17.08
N ALA A 59 0.56 5.35 -18.03
CA ALA A 59 -0.70 6.06 -17.83
C ALA A 59 -1.89 5.09 -17.65
N GLY A 60 -1.95 4.02 -18.45
CA GLY A 60 -2.93 2.95 -18.31
C GLY A 60 -2.83 2.24 -16.95
N LEU A 61 -1.61 2.02 -16.46
CA LEU A 61 -1.38 1.47 -15.12
C LEU A 61 -1.89 2.38 -14.01
N ALA A 62 -1.55 3.68 -14.08
CA ALA A 62 -2.03 4.67 -13.12
C ALA A 62 -3.58 4.76 -13.11
N LYS A 63 -4.19 4.69 -14.30
CA LYS A 63 -5.65 4.64 -14.46
C LYS A 63 -6.27 3.38 -13.84
N ALA A 64 -5.68 2.21 -14.08
CA ALA A 64 -6.10 0.94 -13.49
C ALA A 64 -6.07 0.99 -11.96
N LEU A 65 -4.98 1.51 -11.38
CA LEU A 65 -4.85 1.71 -9.93
C LEU A 65 -5.92 2.66 -9.38
N PHE A 66 -6.13 3.79 -10.05
CA PHE A 66 -7.17 4.75 -9.65
C PHE A 66 -8.57 4.13 -9.65
N GLU A 67 -8.93 3.39 -10.68
CA GLU A 67 -10.25 2.76 -10.77
C GLU A 67 -10.43 1.61 -9.78
N MET A 68 -9.38 0.84 -9.51
CA MET A 68 -9.37 -0.14 -8.42
C MET A 68 -9.62 0.53 -7.08
N ASN A 69 -8.86 1.58 -6.74
CA ASN A 69 -9.06 2.35 -5.51
C ASN A 69 -10.46 2.96 -5.42
N LYS A 70 -11.04 3.40 -6.53
CA LYS A 70 -12.42 3.89 -6.57
C LYS A 70 -13.43 2.79 -6.29
N LYS A 71 -13.24 1.58 -6.82
CA LYS A 71 -14.11 0.44 -6.53
C LYS A 71 -14.01 -0.02 -5.07
N VAL A 72 -12.82 0.03 -4.48
CA VAL A 72 -12.62 -0.38 -3.07
C VAL A 72 -13.42 0.51 -2.11
N LYS A 73 -13.72 1.75 -2.50
CA LYS A 73 -14.57 2.66 -1.73
C LYS A 73 -16.06 2.27 -1.73
N ILE A 74 -16.52 1.44 -2.66
CA ILE A 74 -17.92 1.00 -2.75
C ILE A 74 -18.13 -0.21 -1.85
N LYS A 75 -19.01 -0.07 -0.84
CA LYS A 75 -19.35 -1.15 0.10
C LYS A 75 -20.74 -1.73 -0.26
N PRO A 76 -20.93 -3.07 -0.27
CA PRO A 76 -19.90 -4.10 -0.10
C PRO A 76 -18.97 -4.19 -1.31
N TRP A 77 -17.71 -4.59 -1.07
CA TRP A 77 -16.74 -4.85 -2.15
C TRP A 77 -17.26 -5.96 -3.08
N ASN A 78 -17.21 -5.71 -4.39
CA ASN A 78 -17.66 -6.66 -5.39
C ASN A 78 -16.52 -7.01 -6.36
N GLY A 79 -15.83 -8.12 -6.07
CA GLY A 79 -14.75 -8.65 -6.90
C GLY A 79 -15.20 -9.20 -8.26
N ASN A 80 -16.50 -9.44 -8.48
CA ASN A 80 -17.00 -10.03 -9.73
C ASN A 80 -16.91 -9.08 -10.94
N THR A 81 -16.73 -7.79 -10.70
CA THR A 81 -16.52 -6.82 -11.77
C THR A 81 -15.18 -6.14 -11.53
N LEU A 82 -14.20 -6.39 -12.37
CA LEU A 82 -12.92 -5.69 -12.33
C LEU A 82 -12.90 -4.58 -13.39
N PRO A 83 -12.26 -3.43 -13.10
CA PRO A 83 -12.05 -2.38 -14.09
C PRO A 83 -11.26 -2.91 -15.30
N LYS A 84 -11.58 -2.41 -16.48
CA LYS A 84 -10.86 -2.69 -17.72
C LYS A 84 -11.05 -1.52 -18.66
N ALA A 85 -10.05 -1.26 -19.50
CA ALA A 85 -10.13 -0.28 -20.58
C ALA A 85 -9.62 -0.90 -21.87
N THR A 86 -10.24 -0.53 -22.99
CA THR A 86 -9.88 -1.02 -24.33
C THR A 86 -9.64 0.18 -25.24
N ASP A 87 -8.39 0.34 -25.68
CA ASP A 87 -7.95 1.36 -26.65
C ASP A 87 -8.36 2.80 -26.28
N GLU A 88 -8.24 3.18 -25.01
CA GLU A 88 -8.43 4.57 -24.56
C GLU A 88 -7.30 5.46 -25.06
N SER A 89 -7.64 6.58 -25.70
CA SER A 89 -6.65 7.55 -26.19
C SER A 89 -6.21 8.52 -25.10
N LEU A 90 -4.92 8.85 -25.08
CA LEU A 90 -4.39 9.90 -24.22
C LEU A 90 -4.76 11.29 -24.75
N VAL A 91 -5.07 12.21 -23.84
CA VAL A 91 -5.40 13.59 -24.20
C VAL A 91 -4.18 14.27 -24.84
N HIS A 92 -4.38 14.91 -25.99
CA HIS A 92 -3.33 15.58 -26.77
C HIS A 92 -2.20 14.67 -27.28
N SER A 93 -2.44 13.36 -27.39
CA SER A 93 -1.49 12.40 -27.95
C SER A 93 -2.19 11.45 -28.92
N ASP A 94 -1.45 10.89 -29.87
CA ASP A 94 -1.88 9.81 -30.76
C ASP A 94 -1.65 8.42 -30.14
N ALA A 95 -1.15 8.37 -28.90
CA ALA A 95 -0.98 7.14 -28.15
C ALA A 95 -2.28 6.69 -27.46
N SER A 96 -2.44 5.39 -27.33
CA SER A 96 -3.56 4.77 -26.61
C SER A 96 -3.07 3.70 -25.63
N TYR A 97 -3.92 3.35 -24.68
CA TYR A 97 -3.68 2.23 -23.76
C TYR A 97 -4.91 1.34 -23.64
N ALA A 98 -4.66 0.09 -23.27
CA ALA A 98 -5.65 -0.87 -22.82
C ALA A 98 -5.13 -1.54 -21.55
N TYR A 99 -6.02 -1.94 -20.65
CA TYR A 99 -5.63 -2.72 -19.49
C TYR A 99 -6.71 -3.72 -19.09
N THR A 100 -6.26 -4.83 -18.52
CA THR A 100 -7.11 -5.88 -17.96
C THR A 100 -6.60 -6.25 -16.58
N ILE A 101 -7.51 -6.34 -15.63
CA ILE A 101 -7.23 -6.77 -14.26
C ILE A 101 -7.85 -8.15 -14.07
N THR A 102 -7.04 -9.10 -13.64
CA THR A 102 -7.44 -10.50 -13.41
C THR A 102 -7.30 -10.82 -11.94
N ASP A 103 -8.34 -11.42 -11.37
CA ASP A 103 -8.33 -11.89 -9.99
C ASP A 103 -7.41 -13.11 -9.84
N SER A 104 -6.68 -13.17 -8.74
CA SER A 104 -5.91 -14.33 -8.28
C SER A 104 -6.33 -14.66 -6.85
N PRO A 105 -6.05 -15.87 -6.35
CA PRO A 105 -6.29 -16.20 -4.95
C PRO A 105 -5.66 -15.16 -4.00
N ASP A 106 -6.22 -15.04 -2.80
CA ASP A 106 -5.66 -14.25 -1.70
C ASP A 106 -5.67 -12.72 -1.92
N TYR A 107 -6.69 -12.20 -2.64
CA TYR A 107 -6.86 -10.76 -2.93
C TYR A 107 -5.68 -10.14 -3.70
N ILE A 108 -5.02 -10.96 -4.51
CA ILE A 108 -3.94 -10.57 -5.41
C ILE A 108 -4.54 -10.36 -6.79
N TYR A 109 -4.25 -9.23 -7.44
CA TYR A 109 -4.77 -8.91 -8.76
C TYR A 109 -3.63 -8.68 -9.75
N THR A 110 -3.62 -9.43 -10.85
CA THR A 110 -2.65 -9.21 -11.93
C THR A 110 -3.21 -8.16 -12.89
N VAL A 111 -2.41 -7.14 -13.17
CA VAL A 111 -2.76 -6.05 -14.08
C VAL A 111 -1.85 -6.11 -15.29
N ASP A 112 -2.44 -6.39 -16.44
CA ASP A 112 -1.76 -6.34 -17.73
C ASP A 112 -2.18 -5.08 -18.46
N VAL A 113 -1.19 -4.25 -18.84
CA VAL A 113 -1.39 -2.99 -19.54
C VAL A 113 -0.65 -3.02 -20.87
N THR A 114 -1.34 -2.65 -21.95
CA THR A 114 -0.79 -2.50 -23.29
C THR A 114 -0.87 -1.03 -23.70
N GLY A 115 0.27 -0.37 -23.87
CA GLY A 115 0.39 0.96 -24.47
C GLY A 115 0.76 0.86 -25.95
N ARG A 116 0.18 1.73 -26.78
CA ARG A 116 0.37 1.78 -28.24
C ARG A 116 0.67 3.19 -28.69
N ALA A 117 1.65 3.37 -29.56
CA ALA A 117 1.92 4.64 -30.23
C ALA A 117 2.49 4.38 -31.63
N GLY A 118 1.81 4.87 -32.66
CA GLY A 118 2.17 4.57 -34.05
C GLY A 118 2.15 3.07 -34.35
N ARG A 119 3.33 2.48 -34.58
CA ARG A 119 3.52 1.03 -34.84
C ARG A 119 4.10 0.27 -33.66
N GLU A 120 4.48 0.97 -32.59
CA GLU A 120 5.10 0.38 -31.43
C GLU A 120 4.04 0.02 -30.39
N THR A 121 4.28 -1.09 -29.69
CA THR A 121 3.40 -1.58 -28.62
C THR A 121 4.27 -2.03 -27.45
N LYS A 122 3.89 -1.64 -26.23
CA LYS A 122 4.56 -2.02 -24.99
C LYS A 122 3.56 -2.64 -24.03
N ASN A 123 3.94 -3.79 -23.50
CA ASN A 123 3.17 -4.50 -22.48
C ASN A 123 3.91 -4.38 -21.15
N ILE A 124 3.17 -4.03 -20.10
CA ILE A 124 3.63 -3.98 -18.72
C ILE A 124 2.69 -4.87 -17.92
N SER A 125 3.25 -5.67 -17.01
CA SER A 125 2.48 -6.50 -16.08
C SER A 125 2.93 -6.18 -14.66
N CYS A 126 1.98 -6.02 -13.75
CA CYS A 126 2.25 -5.84 -12.33
C CYS A 126 1.17 -6.51 -11.48
N THR A 127 1.42 -6.54 -10.17
CA THR A 127 0.49 -7.13 -9.21
C THR A 127 0.00 -6.06 -8.25
N PHE A 128 -1.32 -5.92 -8.13
CA PHE A 128 -1.95 -5.19 -7.05
C PHE A 128 -2.33 -6.15 -5.93
N VAL A 129 -2.27 -5.70 -4.70
CA VAL A 129 -2.71 -6.45 -3.52
C VAL A 129 -3.74 -5.58 -2.81
N LEU A 130 -4.90 -6.14 -2.47
CA LEU A 130 -5.84 -5.45 -1.62
C LEU A 130 -5.28 -5.41 -0.21
N VAL A 131 -4.83 -4.24 0.21
CA VAL A 131 -4.30 -4.07 1.56
C VAL A 131 -5.43 -3.62 2.48
N GLY A 132 -5.84 -4.50 3.39
CA GLY A 132 -6.75 -4.16 4.47
C GLY A 132 -6.09 -3.30 5.54
N LEU A 133 -6.92 -2.66 6.38
CA LEU A 133 -6.44 -1.86 7.52
C LEU A 133 -5.61 -2.70 8.50
N PHE A 134 -5.95 -3.98 8.66
CA PHE A 134 -5.36 -4.90 9.64
C PHE A 134 -4.30 -5.85 9.05
N ARG A 135 -3.48 -5.38 8.10
CA ARG A 135 -2.36 -6.18 7.56
C ARG A 135 -1.21 -6.31 8.57
N ASN A 136 -0.96 -5.25 9.32
CA ASN A 136 0.12 -5.20 10.29
C ASN A 136 -0.42 -5.75 11.62
N ALA A 137 0.39 -6.51 12.37
CA ALA A 137 0.07 -6.90 13.75
C ALA A 137 -0.19 -5.67 14.61
N VAL A 138 0.65 -4.65 14.40
CA VAL A 138 0.59 -3.38 15.10
C VAL A 138 0.82 -2.28 14.06
N TYR A 139 -0.10 -1.32 14.01
CA TYR A 139 0.06 -0.11 13.24
C TYR A 139 -0.21 1.08 14.15
N ALA A 140 0.69 2.06 14.14
CA ALA A 140 0.48 3.35 14.78
C ALA A 140 0.70 4.45 13.76
N GLN A 141 -0.19 5.45 13.71
CA GLN A 141 -0.03 6.54 12.76
C GLN A 141 1.13 7.45 13.16
N ASP A 142 1.19 7.85 14.43
CA ASP A 142 2.15 8.86 14.89
C ASP A 142 3.37 8.26 15.60
N SER A 143 3.19 7.41 16.60
CA SER A 143 4.32 6.85 17.37
C SER A 143 4.05 5.43 17.84
N LEU A 144 5.09 4.60 17.78
CA LEU A 144 5.06 3.26 18.34
C LEU A 144 6.24 3.07 19.30
N VAL A 145 5.91 2.90 20.58
CA VAL A 145 6.87 2.58 21.63
C VAL A 145 6.62 1.17 22.11
N LEU A 146 7.53 0.26 21.79
CA LEU A 146 7.55 -1.11 22.31
C LEU A 146 8.64 -1.19 23.38
N GLU A 147 8.26 -1.24 24.65
CA GLU A 147 9.22 -1.34 25.77
C GLU A 147 9.84 -2.74 25.90
N ASN A 148 10.69 -2.96 26.91
CA ASN A 148 11.40 -4.23 27.07
C ASN A 148 10.46 -5.44 27.24
N ALA A 149 10.92 -6.58 26.75
CA ALA A 149 10.27 -7.89 26.76
C ALA A 149 8.97 -7.98 25.94
N PHE A 150 8.82 -7.16 24.89
CA PHE A 150 7.70 -7.33 23.96
C PHE A 150 7.83 -8.62 23.12
N LEU A 151 6.68 -9.21 22.79
CA LEU A 151 6.52 -10.25 21.79
C LEU A 151 5.41 -9.81 20.85
N VAL A 152 5.74 -9.64 19.57
CA VAL A 152 4.74 -9.36 18.53
C VAL A 152 4.70 -10.50 17.54
N ASP A 153 3.50 -11.03 17.34
CA ASP A 153 3.15 -12.12 16.45
C ASP A 153 1.87 -11.73 15.70
N ALA A 154 1.63 -12.32 14.53
CA ALA A 154 0.32 -12.34 13.91
C ALA A 154 0.04 -13.71 13.30
N TYR A 155 -1.22 -13.91 12.95
CA TYR A 155 -1.61 -15.04 12.12
C TYR A 155 -2.77 -14.62 11.22
N SER A 156 -2.92 -15.29 10.08
CA SER A 156 -4.12 -15.14 9.28
C SER A 156 -5.20 -16.09 9.79
N SER A 157 -6.35 -15.55 10.21
CA SER A 157 -7.51 -16.37 10.59
C SER A 157 -8.04 -17.24 9.44
N GLU A 158 -7.65 -16.96 8.19
CA GLU A 158 -7.96 -17.78 7.02
C GLU A 158 -7.23 -19.14 7.04
N GLN A 159 -6.13 -19.24 7.81
CA GLN A 159 -5.34 -20.47 7.97
C GLN A 159 -5.84 -21.35 9.13
N GLY A 160 -6.93 -20.95 9.81
CA GLY A 160 -7.52 -21.66 10.94
C GLY A 160 -7.24 -20.99 12.29
N PRO A 161 -7.46 -21.70 13.41
CA PRO A 161 -7.27 -21.14 14.75
C PRO A 161 -5.79 -20.84 15.02
N TYR A 162 -5.55 -19.90 15.93
CA TYR A 162 -4.21 -19.59 16.41
C TYR A 162 -3.58 -20.79 17.15
N GLY A 163 -2.29 -21.04 16.92
CA GLY A 163 -1.55 -22.10 17.58
C GLY A 163 -0.86 -23.08 16.62
N GLY A 164 0.04 -23.90 17.16
CA GLY A 164 0.80 -24.87 16.37
C GLY A 164 1.61 -24.20 15.26
N VAL A 165 1.36 -24.59 14.00
CA VAL A 165 2.02 -23.98 12.83
C VAL A 165 1.50 -22.59 12.50
N ASN A 166 0.33 -22.18 13.02
CA ASN A 166 -0.26 -20.85 12.75
C ASN A 166 0.23 -19.78 13.74
N ALA A 167 0.98 -20.17 14.78
CA ALA A 167 1.64 -19.21 15.67
C ALA A 167 3.00 -18.79 15.10
N LEU A 168 3.48 -17.61 15.52
CA LEU A 168 4.78 -17.04 15.17
C LEU A 168 4.93 -16.84 13.66
N GLN A 169 3.84 -16.48 12.96
CA GLN A 169 3.91 -16.23 11.52
C GLN A 169 4.56 -14.87 11.26
N PRO A 170 5.30 -14.72 10.14
CA PRO A 170 5.86 -13.45 9.75
C PRO A 170 4.78 -12.37 9.66
N THR A 171 4.87 -11.36 10.51
CA THR A 171 3.99 -10.21 10.53
C THR A 171 4.71 -8.94 10.13
N SER A 172 3.98 -7.84 10.10
CA SER A 172 4.56 -6.52 10.00
C SER A 172 4.14 -5.66 11.18
N VAL A 173 5.09 -4.90 11.70
CA VAL A 173 4.83 -3.78 12.62
C VAL A 173 5.13 -2.52 11.84
N ALA A 174 4.20 -1.58 11.83
CA ALA A 174 4.36 -0.38 11.02
C ALA A 174 4.02 0.91 11.76
N THR A 175 4.71 1.97 11.38
CA THR A 175 4.48 3.34 11.84
C THR A 175 4.24 4.26 10.63
N GLY A 176 3.43 5.31 10.81
CA GLY A 176 3.32 6.41 9.84
C GLY A 176 4.50 7.39 9.91
N ASP A 177 5.12 7.56 11.09
CA ASP A 177 6.34 8.38 11.27
C ASP A 177 7.59 7.50 11.52
N PRO A 178 8.57 7.49 10.61
CA PRO A 178 9.83 6.75 10.79
C PRO A 178 10.66 7.20 12.00
N ASN A 179 10.45 8.42 12.51
CA ASN A 179 11.24 8.96 13.62
C ASN A 179 10.64 8.65 14.99
N ALA A 180 9.44 8.08 15.04
CA ALA A 180 8.66 7.92 16.26
C ALA A 180 8.64 6.47 16.77
N VAL A 181 9.67 5.71 16.42
CA VAL A 181 9.82 4.29 16.78
C VAL A 181 10.84 4.16 17.88
N ALA A 182 10.40 3.71 19.05
CA ALA A 182 11.28 3.31 20.13
C ALA A 182 11.05 1.84 20.45
N MET A 183 12.07 1.00 20.24
CA MET A 183 12.01 -0.43 20.51
C MET A 183 13.03 -0.79 21.59
N GLY A 184 12.52 -1.36 22.68
CA GLY A 184 13.30 -2.01 23.72
C GLY A 184 13.76 -3.41 23.29
N ASN A 185 14.24 -4.19 24.24
CA ASN A 185 14.68 -5.55 23.97
C ASN A 185 13.49 -6.50 23.89
N GLY A 186 13.13 -6.99 22.70
CA GLY A 186 12.00 -7.89 22.47
C GLY A 186 12.15 -8.73 21.21
N VAL A 187 11.14 -9.53 20.88
CA VAL A 187 11.11 -10.38 19.69
C VAL A 187 9.93 -9.99 18.80
N LEU A 188 10.23 -9.64 17.56
CA LEU A 188 9.27 -9.46 16.48
C LEU A 188 9.41 -10.63 15.50
N TYR A 189 8.34 -11.39 15.30
CA TYR A 189 8.29 -12.43 14.28
C TYR A 189 7.83 -11.80 12.96
N GLY A 190 8.73 -11.11 12.26
CA GLY A 190 8.40 -10.44 11.00
C GLY A 190 9.24 -9.19 10.72
N ASP A 191 8.69 -8.31 9.88
CA ASP A 191 9.38 -7.10 9.42
C ASP A 191 8.85 -5.84 10.09
N PHE A 192 9.73 -4.87 10.29
CA PHE A 192 9.34 -3.50 10.63
C PHE A 192 9.20 -2.69 9.35
N LEU A 193 8.06 -2.04 9.15
CA LEU A 193 7.75 -1.24 7.97
C LEU A 193 7.48 0.21 8.36
N VAL A 194 7.79 1.13 7.45
CA VAL A 194 7.30 2.51 7.52
C VAL A 194 6.23 2.63 6.45
N ASP A 195 4.97 2.78 6.87
CA ASP A 195 3.81 2.86 5.97
C ASP A 195 3.32 4.31 5.93
N TYR A 196 3.91 5.08 5.01
CA TYR A 196 3.63 6.50 4.85
C TYR A 196 2.20 6.73 4.32
N GLY A 197 1.44 7.56 5.01
CA GLY A 197 0.25 8.20 4.46
C GLY A 197 -0.98 7.32 4.34
N ARG A 198 -1.08 6.25 5.16
CA ARG A 198 -2.35 5.56 5.35
C ARG A 198 -3.20 6.36 6.34
N GLU A 199 -4.23 7.03 5.83
CA GLU A 199 -5.27 7.60 6.70
C GLU A 199 -6.11 6.45 7.27
N LEU A 200 -6.10 6.31 8.59
CA LEU A 200 -7.05 5.44 9.28
C LEU A 200 -8.44 6.07 9.23
N PRO A 201 -9.51 5.28 9.03
CA PRO A 201 -10.85 5.82 9.11
C PRO A 201 -11.11 6.33 10.52
N ALA A 202 -11.65 7.54 10.65
CA ALA A 202 -12.13 8.02 11.94
C ALA A 202 -13.18 7.03 12.49
N ILE A 203 -12.92 6.52 13.69
CA ILE A 203 -13.89 5.70 14.42
C ILE A 203 -14.72 6.63 15.29
N THR A 204 -16.03 6.57 15.10
CA THR A 204 -16.98 7.30 15.93
C THR A 204 -17.37 6.45 17.12
N ALA A 205 -17.37 7.06 18.30
CA ALA A 205 -17.86 6.42 19.51
C ALA A 205 -19.33 5.98 19.34
N PRO A 206 -19.75 4.89 20.01
CA PRO A 206 -21.13 4.45 20.00
C PRO A 206 -22.03 5.57 20.58
N THR A 207 -23.21 5.74 19.98
CA THR A 207 -24.19 6.76 20.41
C THR A 207 -25.50 6.08 20.82
N GLY A 208 -26.31 6.77 21.62
CA GLY A 208 -27.57 6.24 22.14
C GLY A 208 -27.40 5.59 23.52
N SER A 209 -28.49 5.17 24.15
CA SER A 209 -28.43 4.39 25.40
C SER A 209 -27.75 3.04 25.13
N PRO A 210 -26.82 2.57 25.96
CA PRO A 210 -26.37 3.12 27.26
C PRO A 210 -25.18 4.11 27.21
N PHE A 211 -24.71 4.52 26.03
CA PHE A 211 -23.51 5.35 25.81
C PHE A 211 -23.71 6.86 25.94
N ASN A 212 -24.93 7.33 26.19
CA ASN A 212 -25.23 8.76 26.35
C ASN A 212 -25.13 9.23 27.81
N THR A 213 -24.83 8.33 28.75
CA THR A 213 -24.75 8.66 30.18
C THR A 213 -23.61 7.85 30.78
N SER A 214 -22.66 8.56 31.38
CA SER A 214 -21.56 7.93 32.08
C SER A 214 -22.08 7.06 33.24
N MET A 215 -21.54 5.85 33.32
CA MET A 215 -21.70 4.91 34.42
C MET A 215 -20.68 5.20 35.55
N GLY A 216 -19.87 6.26 35.40
CA GLY A 216 -18.85 6.72 36.33
C GLY A 216 -17.46 6.16 36.02
N SER A 217 -16.56 6.30 36.98
CA SER A 217 -15.21 5.75 36.93
C SER A 217 -15.10 4.43 37.71
N ILE A 218 -14.24 3.53 37.23
CA ILE A 218 -13.87 2.31 37.95
C ILE A 218 -12.45 2.48 38.44
N ASP A 219 -12.27 2.34 39.75
CA ASP A 219 -10.95 2.23 40.38
C ASP A 219 -10.95 1.01 41.27
N SER A 220 -10.50 -0.12 40.71
CA SER A 220 -10.43 -1.38 41.44
C SER A 220 -9.01 -1.74 41.77
N ASN A 221 -8.76 -1.87 43.07
CA ASN A 221 -7.52 -2.36 43.61
C ASN A 221 -7.77 -3.68 44.36
N GLU A 222 -7.18 -4.77 43.89
CA GLU A 222 -7.24 -6.12 44.48
C GLU A 222 -8.62 -6.84 44.41
N VAL A 223 -9.66 -6.19 43.89
CA VAL A 223 -11.00 -6.78 43.75
C VAL A 223 -11.30 -7.14 42.30
N ASN A 224 -11.56 -8.41 42.03
CA ASN A 224 -11.98 -8.85 40.69
C ASN A 224 -13.37 -8.32 40.34
N ILE A 225 -13.53 -7.88 39.09
CA ILE A 225 -14.77 -7.35 38.56
C ILE A 225 -15.24 -8.28 37.45
N THR A 226 -16.55 -8.47 37.32
CA THR A 226 -17.14 -9.18 36.18
C THR A 226 -18.11 -8.25 35.49
N PHE A 227 -17.91 -8.06 34.19
CA PHE A 227 -18.83 -7.34 33.32
C PHE A 227 -19.68 -8.32 32.52
N GLY A 228 -20.98 -8.10 32.54
CA GLY A 228 -21.95 -8.70 31.65
C GLY A 228 -22.48 -7.70 30.62
N PRO A 229 -23.42 -8.11 29.74
CA PRO A 229 -24.02 -7.22 28.75
C PRO A 229 -24.70 -5.98 29.37
N ALA A 230 -25.20 -6.10 30.60
CA ALA A 230 -25.81 -5.00 31.35
C ALA A 230 -24.81 -3.92 31.79
N ASP A 231 -23.53 -4.23 31.81
CA ASP A 231 -22.45 -3.31 32.17
C ASP A 231 -21.87 -2.60 30.94
N SER A 232 -22.42 -2.86 29.74
CA SER A 232 -22.10 -2.08 28.54
C SER A 232 -22.56 -0.64 28.70
N GLY A 233 -21.71 0.31 28.31
CA GLY A 233 -22.02 1.73 28.47
C GLY A 233 -20.79 2.62 28.37
N GLN A 234 -21.02 3.90 28.65
CA GLN A 234 -19.97 4.90 28.75
C GLN A 234 -19.39 4.89 30.16
N TYR A 235 -18.07 4.89 30.30
CA TYR A 235 -17.34 5.06 31.56
C TYR A 235 -16.42 6.27 31.43
N ASP A 236 -16.24 6.99 32.52
CA ASP A 236 -15.30 8.13 32.51
C ASP A 236 -13.88 7.59 32.40
N GLU A 237 -13.52 6.64 33.27
CA GLU A 237 -12.15 6.11 33.41
C GLU A 237 -12.20 4.68 33.96
N ILE A 238 -11.25 3.83 33.57
CA ILE A 238 -11.10 2.47 34.12
C ILE A 238 -9.67 2.25 34.60
N LYS A 239 -9.49 2.10 35.91
CA LYS A 239 -8.22 1.79 36.59
C LYS A 239 -8.28 0.42 37.23
N LEU A 240 -7.37 -0.46 36.81
CA LEU A 240 -7.22 -1.82 37.32
C LEU A 240 -5.85 -1.98 37.98
N SER A 241 -5.82 -2.42 39.24
CA SER A 241 -4.59 -2.69 39.99
C SER A 241 -4.72 -4.00 40.76
N LYS A 242 -3.84 -4.97 40.47
CA LYS A 242 -3.81 -6.31 41.09
C LYS A 242 -5.16 -7.04 41.07
N CYS A 243 -5.93 -6.83 40.01
CA CYS A 243 -7.28 -7.37 39.88
C CYS A 243 -7.52 -7.91 38.47
N LYS A 244 -8.52 -8.78 38.35
CA LYS A 244 -9.00 -9.32 37.08
C LYS A 244 -10.34 -8.68 36.71
N LEU A 245 -10.44 -8.13 35.50
CA LEU A 245 -11.68 -7.75 34.84
C LEU A 245 -12.10 -8.89 33.92
N THR A 246 -13.14 -9.63 34.31
CA THR A 246 -13.69 -10.73 33.52
C THR A 246 -14.85 -10.24 32.67
N ILE A 247 -14.80 -10.49 31.36
CA ILE A 247 -15.87 -10.17 30.41
C ILE A 247 -16.69 -11.43 30.13
N GLY A 248 -17.98 -11.38 30.44
CA GLY A 248 -18.95 -12.44 30.15
C GLY A 248 -20.06 -11.96 29.22
N GLY A 249 -20.29 -12.66 28.13
CA GLY A 249 -21.22 -12.25 27.06
C GLY A 249 -20.66 -11.13 26.18
N ASP A 250 -21.54 -10.47 25.43
CA ASP A 250 -21.17 -9.37 24.54
C ASP A 250 -21.18 -8.04 25.29
N VAL A 251 -19.99 -7.46 25.49
CA VAL A 251 -19.79 -6.22 26.24
C VAL A 251 -19.19 -5.16 25.33
N THR A 252 -19.83 -3.99 25.29
CA THR A 252 -19.31 -2.81 24.59
C THR A 252 -19.06 -1.69 25.60
N LEU A 253 -17.81 -1.24 25.69
CA LEU A 253 -17.37 -0.18 26.59
C LEU A 253 -16.97 1.04 25.77
N TYR A 254 -17.33 2.23 26.23
CA TYR A 254 -16.82 3.49 25.72
C TYR A 254 -16.17 4.26 26.88
N VAL A 255 -14.84 4.45 26.84
CA VAL A 255 -14.08 5.12 27.89
C VAL A 255 -13.65 6.50 27.40
N THR A 256 -14.11 7.56 28.06
CA THR A 256 -13.85 8.94 27.63
C THR A 256 -12.53 9.51 28.11
N GLU A 257 -11.94 8.96 29.17
CA GLU A 257 -10.60 9.27 29.65
C GLU A 257 -9.68 8.05 29.45
N ASP A 258 -8.84 7.73 30.43
CA ASP A 258 -7.82 6.69 30.32
C ASP A 258 -8.33 5.29 30.73
N PHE A 259 -7.81 4.26 30.05
CA PHE A 259 -7.88 2.86 30.48
C PHE A 259 -6.51 2.44 31.01
N ASP A 260 -6.41 2.31 32.33
CA ASP A 260 -5.17 2.13 33.09
C ASP A 260 -5.11 0.71 33.71
N GLY A 261 -4.51 -0.23 32.99
CA GLY A 261 -4.06 -1.51 33.53
C GLY A 261 -2.72 -1.38 34.27
N ARG A 262 -2.75 -1.29 35.59
CA ARG A 262 -1.57 -1.19 36.45
C ARG A 262 -1.04 -2.57 36.84
N GLN A 263 -0.24 -2.63 37.91
CA GLN A 263 0.48 -3.82 38.35
C GLN A 263 -0.42 -5.06 38.49
N PHE A 264 -0.06 -6.15 37.81
CA PHE A 264 -0.76 -7.45 37.86
C PHE A 264 -2.26 -7.35 37.58
N SER A 265 -2.67 -6.45 36.68
CA SER A 265 -4.06 -6.40 36.21
C SER A 265 -4.27 -7.30 34.99
N GLU A 266 -5.41 -7.97 34.91
CA GLU A 266 -5.74 -8.85 33.79
C GLU A 266 -7.13 -8.52 33.27
N VAL A 267 -7.28 -8.32 31.97
CA VAL A 267 -8.57 -8.32 31.28
C VAL A 267 -8.74 -9.71 30.64
N GLU A 268 -9.73 -10.47 31.09
CA GLU A 268 -9.97 -11.85 30.65
C GLU A 268 -11.34 -11.94 29.97
N ILE A 269 -11.34 -12.30 28.68
CA ILE A 269 -12.58 -12.50 27.92
C ILE A 269 -12.89 -13.99 27.91
N LEU A 270 -14.02 -14.36 28.52
CA LEU A 270 -14.45 -15.75 28.66
C LEU A 270 -14.78 -16.38 27.29
N PRO A 271 -14.82 -17.73 27.21
CA PRO A 271 -15.38 -18.41 26.04
C PRO A 271 -16.79 -17.88 25.71
N ASP A 272 -17.10 -17.81 24.42
CA ASP A 272 -18.39 -17.32 23.89
C ASP A 272 -18.75 -15.87 24.31
N SER A 273 -17.75 -15.08 24.72
CA SER A 273 -17.90 -13.67 25.10
C SER A 273 -17.12 -12.77 24.14
N SER A 274 -17.54 -11.51 24.02
CA SER A 274 -16.85 -10.52 23.19
C SER A 274 -16.70 -9.18 23.92
N LEU A 275 -15.56 -8.52 23.70
CA LEU A 275 -15.28 -7.17 24.17
C LEU A 275 -15.06 -6.24 22.98
N THR A 276 -15.85 -5.18 22.91
CA THR A 276 -15.59 -4.03 22.04
C THR A 276 -15.34 -2.81 22.90
N LEU A 277 -14.12 -2.28 22.87
CA LEU A 277 -13.70 -1.11 23.63
C LEU A 277 -13.48 0.07 22.67
N TYR A 278 -14.19 1.17 22.93
CA TYR A 278 -13.93 2.48 22.34
C TYR A 278 -13.22 3.35 23.38
N ILE A 279 -12.15 4.05 23.02
CA ILE A 279 -11.37 4.86 23.95
C ILE A 279 -10.99 6.21 23.35
N ASP A 280 -11.34 7.31 24.04
CA ASP A 280 -10.91 8.67 23.65
C ASP A 280 -9.54 9.03 24.24
N GLY A 281 -9.22 8.50 25.43
CA GLY A 281 -7.95 8.75 26.12
C GLY A 281 -6.88 7.69 25.85
N ASN A 282 -5.96 7.52 26.79
CA ASN A 282 -4.82 6.62 26.64
C ASN A 282 -5.15 5.23 27.17
N MET A 283 -4.67 4.20 26.49
CA MET A 283 -4.66 2.83 27.00
C MET A 283 -3.26 2.47 27.53
N ASN A 284 -3.12 2.25 28.82
CA ASN A 284 -1.86 1.92 29.47
C ASN A 284 -1.92 0.52 30.11
N PHE A 285 -1.02 -0.39 29.71
CA PHE A 285 -0.77 -1.64 30.43
C PHE A 285 0.65 -1.66 30.97
N ARG A 286 0.79 -1.62 32.30
CA ARG A 286 2.08 -1.56 33.02
C ARG A 286 2.26 -2.74 33.96
N ASN A 287 3.52 -3.08 34.27
CA ASN A 287 3.90 -3.99 35.35
C ASN A 287 3.21 -5.37 35.29
N THR A 288 3.40 -6.11 34.19
CA THR A 288 2.84 -7.47 34.01
C THR A 288 1.31 -7.47 34.00
N SER A 289 0.72 -6.51 33.31
CA SER A 289 -0.69 -6.55 32.97
C SER A 289 -0.91 -7.14 31.58
N SER A 290 -2.09 -7.73 31.38
CA SER A 290 -2.40 -8.48 30.15
C SER A 290 -3.86 -8.36 29.76
N VAL A 291 -4.10 -8.38 28.45
CA VAL A 291 -5.42 -8.62 27.86
C VAL A 291 -5.38 -10.02 27.25
N ASN A 292 -6.28 -10.89 27.69
CA ASN A 292 -6.31 -12.29 27.29
C ASN A 292 -7.70 -12.66 26.79
N ALA A 293 -7.79 -13.00 25.51
CA ALA A 293 -9.00 -13.55 24.92
C ALA A 293 -8.92 -15.09 24.94
N LEU A 294 -9.61 -15.72 25.89
CA LEU A 294 -9.61 -17.19 26.02
C LEU A 294 -10.28 -17.89 24.84
N THR A 295 -11.01 -17.14 24.02
CA THR A 295 -11.66 -17.60 22.78
C THR A 295 -10.65 -18.02 21.70
N GLN A 296 -9.41 -17.52 21.76
CA GLN A 296 -8.41 -17.62 20.68
C GLN A 296 -8.89 -17.04 19.34
N ASP A 297 -9.98 -16.27 19.34
CA ASP A 297 -10.50 -15.54 18.19
C ASP A 297 -10.31 -14.04 18.42
N PRO A 298 -9.41 -13.38 17.67
CA PRO A 298 -9.12 -11.96 17.81
C PRO A 298 -10.34 -11.08 17.52
N LYS A 299 -11.37 -11.59 16.81
CA LYS A 299 -12.61 -10.84 16.60
C LYS A 299 -13.39 -10.61 17.90
N MET A 300 -13.11 -11.40 18.94
CA MET A 300 -13.77 -11.30 20.24
C MET A 300 -13.15 -10.24 21.14
N CYS A 301 -12.04 -9.61 20.74
CA CYS A 301 -11.43 -8.49 21.44
C CYS A 301 -11.09 -7.39 20.44
N GLN A 302 -11.91 -6.34 20.39
CA GLN A 302 -11.71 -5.20 19.51
C GLN A 302 -11.50 -3.94 20.34
N ILE A 303 -10.46 -3.19 20.02
CA ILE A 303 -10.13 -1.93 20.69
C ILE A 303 -10.01 -0.86 19.60
N PHE A 304 -10.74 0.23 19.77
CA PHE A 304 -10.82 1.33 18.83
C PHE A 304 -10.51 2.65 19.55
N GLY A 305 -9.49 3.37 19.08
CA GLY A 305 -9.31 4.78 19.44
C GLY A 305 -10.40 5.62 18.77
N THR A 306 -11.02 6.51 19.53
CA THR A 306 -12.06 7.43 19.05
C THR A 306 -11.51 8.87 19.03
N GLY A 307 -11.82 9.60 17.96
CA GLY A 307 -11.26 10.94 17.73
C GLY A 307 -11.72 11.56 16.41
N GLU A 308 -11.59 12.89 16.30
CA GLU A 308 -11.99 13.64 15.09
C GLU A 308 -11.01 13.49 13.92
N GLU A 309 -9.76 13.14 14.22
CA GLU A 309 -8.71 12.78 13.25
C GLU A 309 -8.29 11.33 13.53
N GLY A 310 -8.02 10.55 12.47
CA GLY A 310 -7.63 9.14 12.63
C GLY A 310 -6.44 9.02 13.59
N GLN A 311 -6.68 8.44 14.77
CA GLN A 311 -5.68 8.12 15.78
C GLN A 311 -5.01 6.79 15.46
#